data_AF-A0A356BD08-F1
#
_entry.id   AF-A0A356BD08-F1
#
_cell.length_a   1.000
_cell.length_b   1.000
_cell.length_c   1.000
_cell.angle_alpha   90.00
_cell.angle_beta   90.00
_cell.angle_gamma   90.00
#
_symmetry.space_group_name_H-M   'P 1'
#
loop_
_entity.id
_entity.type
_entity.pdbx_description
1 polymer ?
#
loop_
_entity_poly.entity_id
_entity_poly.type
_entity_poly.pdbx_seq_one_letter_code
_entity_poly.pdbx_strand_id
1 'polypeptide(L)' 'MKTVVLTLMLLFIASCSNKAAYQNLQQNKRNECMRAPAAEYEKCMQSMAQSYEEYERQRQQALEH' A
#
# COMPACT_ATOMS: atom_id res chain seq x y z
N MET A 1 0.77 -29.06 22.15
CA MET A 1 0.06 -28.86 20.87
C MET A 1 -0.67 -27.52 20.80
N LYS A 2 -1.60 -27.20 21.72
CA LYS A 2 -2.35 -25.91 21.72
C LYS A 2 -1.45 -24.66 21.69
N THR A 3 -0.35 -24.67 22.45
CA THR A 3 0.63 -23.57 22.49
C THR A 3 1.35 -23.39 21.16
N VAL A 4 1.78 -24.47 20.52
CA VAL A 4 2.44 -24.42 19.20
C VAL A 4 1.51 -23.84 18.13
N VAL A 5 0.23 -24.22 18.14
CA VAL A 5 -0.78 -23.67 17.20
C VAL A 5 -0.98 -22.16 17.40
N LEU A 6 -1.03 -21.70 18.66
CA LEU A 6 -1.11 -20.29 19.01
C LEU A 6 0.12 -19.50 18.55
N THR A 7 1.32 -20.05 18.73
CA THR A 7 2.57 -19.41 18.26
C THR A 7 2.61 -19.36 16.74
N LEU A 8 2.16 -20.41 16.05
CA LEU A 8 2.10 -20.44 14.59
C LEU A 8 1.15 -19.38 14.04
N MET A 9 -0.04 -19.22 14.64
CA MET A 9 -1.01 -18.19 14.24
C MET A 9 -0.45 -16.77 14.36
N LEU A 10 0.31 -16.47 15.42
CA LEU A 10 0.91 -15.15 15.60
C LEU A 10 1.95 -14.81 14.51
N LEU A 11 2.69 -15.81 14.02
CA LEU A 11 3.67 -15.61 12.94
C LEU A 11 3.00 -15.32 11.59
N PHE A 12 1.82 -15.88 11.32
CA PHE A 12 1.07 -15.58 10.09
C PHE A 12 0.55 -14.15 10.03
N ILE A 13 0.29 -13.50 11.17
CA ILE A 13 -0.18 -12.11 11.20
C ILE A 13 0.98 -11.14 10.89
N ALA A 14 2.22 -11.53 11.22
CA ALA A 14 3.42 -10.73 10.97
C ALA A 14 3.86 -10.70 9.50
N SER A 15 3.34 -11.57 8.64
CA SER A 15 3.72 -11.62 7.21
C SER A 15 2.95 -10.65 6.31
N CYS A 16 2.09 -9.78 6.87
CA CYS A 16 1.48 -8.69 6.09
C CYS A 16 2.57 -7.73 5.59
N SER A 17 2.92 -7.84 4.30
CA SER A 17 3.93 -6.97 3.68
C SER A 17 3.35 -5.58 3.40
N ASN A 18 4.01 -4.54 3.92
CA ASN A 18 3.67 -3.14 3.65
C ASN A 18 3.72 -2.82 2.15
N LYS A 19 4.65 -3.43 1.41
CA LYS A 19 4.74 -3.29 -0.05
C LYS A 19 3.52 -3.86 -0.76
N ALA A 20 3.09 -5.06 -0.35
CA ALA A 20 1.88 -5.68 -0.91
C ALA A 20 0.62 -4.85 -0.60
N ALA A 21 0.49 -4.32 0.62
CA ALA A 21 -0.61 -3.44 1.00
C ALA A 21 -0.63 -2.15 0.14
N TYR A 22 0.53 -1.49 0.00
CA TYR A 22 0.68 -0.30 -0.82
C TYR A 22 0.31 -0.55 -2.29
N GLN A 23 0.83 -1.63 -2.87
CA GLN A 23 0.56 -1.99 -4.27
C GLN A 23 -0.94 -2.24 -4.52
N ASN A 24 -1.62 -2.95 -3.60
CA ASN A 24 -3.07 -3.15 -3.69
C ASN A 24 -3.84 -1.82 -3.64
N LEU A 25 -3.45 -0.92 -2.73
CA LEU A 25 -4.06 0.41 -2.64
C LEU A 25 -3.84 1.22 -3.92
N GLN A 26 -2.61 1.26 -4.43
CA GLN A 26 -2.25 1.98 -5.65
C GLN A 26 -3.00 1.43 -6.87
N GLN A 27 -3.14 0.10 -6.96
CA GLN A 27 -3.91 -0.54 -8.02
C GLN A 27 -5.39 -0.19 -7.94
N ASN A 28 -5.98 -0.17 -6.74
CA ASN A 28 -7.37 0.25 -6.57
C ASN A 28 -7.59 1.69 -7.04
N LYS A 29 -6.71 2.61 -6.63
CA LYS A 29 -6.78 4.02 -7.07
C LYS A 29 -6.61 4.18 -8.58
N ARG A 30 -5.75 3.39 -9.23
CA ARG A 30 -5.66 3.36 -10.70
C ARG A 30 -6.99 2.94 -11.34
N ASN A 31 -7.64 1.91 -10.78
CA ASN A 31 -8.94 1.45 -11.28
C ASN A 31 -10.03 2.53 -11.10
N GLU A 32 -9.96 3.32 -10.02
CA GLU A 32 -10.83 4.50 -9.84
C GLU A 32 -10.56 5.57 -10.90
N CYS A 33 -9.29 5.87 -11.20
CA CYS A 33 -8.94 6.82 -12.27
C CYS A 33 -9.47 6.39 -13.64
N MET A 34 -9.45 5.09 -13.95
CA MET A 34 -10.02 4.56 -15.20
C MET A 34 -11.54 4.79 -15.32
N ARG A 35 -12.23 5.04 -14.20
CA ARG A 35 -13.67 5.37 -14.17
C ARG A 35 -13.92 6.88 -14.09
N ALA A 36 -12.87 7.70 -13.92
CA ALA A 36 -13.00 9.15 -13.84
C ALA A 36 -13.36 9.76 -15.21
N PRO A 37 -14.01 10.93 -15.22
CA PRO A 37 -14.22 11.69 -16.45
C PRO A 37 -12.89 11.99 -17.17
N ALA A 38 -12.91 12.05 -18.50
CA ALA A 38 -11.70 12.27 -19.31
C ALA A 38 -10.92 13.53 -18.91
N ALA A 39 -11.62 14.59 -18.48
CA ALA A 39 -11.02 15.84 -18.00
C ALA A 39 -10.18 15.66 -16.72
N GLU A 40 -10.47 14.64 -15.92
CA GLU A 40 -9.83 14.40 -14.61
C GLU A 40 -8.87 13.20 -14.63
N TYR A 41 -8.96 12.35 -15.66
CA TYR A 41 -8.16 11.13 -15.79
C TYR A 41 -6.66 11.38 -15.60
N GLU A 42 -6.10 12.33 -16.36
CA GLU A 42 -4.66 12.58 -16.36
C GLU A 42 -4.18 13.06 -14.98
N LYS A 43 -4.94 13.99 -14.38
CA LYS A 43 -4.67 14.50 -13.03
C LYS A 43 -4.76 13.40 -11.97
N CYS A 44 -5.75 12.52 -12.09
CA CYS A 44 -5.92 11.36 -11.21
C CYS A 44 -4.73 10.41 -11.33
N MET A 45 -4.34 10.05 -12.56
CA MET A 45 -3.22 9.15 -12.83
C MET A 45 -1.89 9.71 -12.30
N GLN A 46 -1.64 11.01 -12.46
CA GLN A 46 -0.44 11.67 -11.93
C GLN A 46 -0.33 11.58 -10.41
N SER A 47 -1.46 11.65 -9.69
CA SER A 47 -1.46 11.52 -8.22
C SER A 47 -0.94 10.15 -7.75
N MET A 48 -0.98 9.14 -8.62
CA MET A 48 -0.59 7.76 -8.35
C MET A 48 0.80 7.38 -8.90
N ALA A 49 1.59 8.37 -9.36
CA ALA A 49 2.90 8.12 -9.98
C ALA A 49 4.01 7.73 -8.99
N GLN A 50 3.80 7.98 -7.69
CA GLN A 50 4.81 7.71 -6.66
C GLN A 50 5.17 6.22 -6.58
N SER A 51 6.47 5.92 -6.45
CA SER A 51 6.95 4.57 -6.19
C SER A 51 6.81 4.18 -4.72
N TYR A 52 6.80 2.87 -4.42
CA TYR A 52 6.77 2.39 -3.04
C TYR A 52 8.00 2.87 -2.24
N GLU A 53 9.17 2.84 -2.87
CA GLU A 53 10.43 3.24 -2.25
C GLU A 53 10.45 4.73 -1.89
N GLU A 54 9.83 5.57 -2.72
CA GLU A 54 9.67 7.00 -2.44
C GLU A 54 8.63 7.27 -1.36
N TYR A 55 7.51 6.53 -1.37
CA TYR A 55 6.53 6.54 -0.30
C TYR A 55 7.14 6.18 1.06
N GLU A 56 7.88 5.08 1.15
CA GLU A 56 8.47 4.64 2.41
C GLU A 56 9.52 5.63 2.92
N ARG A 57 10.33 6.23 2.03
CA ARG A 57 11.29 7.27 2.41
C ARG A 57 10.60 8.49 3.02
N GLN A 58 9.58 9.01 2.35
CA GLN A 58 8.80 10.16 2.85
C GLN A 58 8.11 9.83 4.18
N ARG A 59 7.56 8.62 4.30
CA ARG A 59 6.93 8.15 5.54
C ARG A 59 7.92 8.07 6.69
N GLN A 60 9.14 7.57 6.45
CA GLN A 60 10.19 7.53 7.47
C GLN A 60 10.60 8.94 7.89
N GLN A 61 10.85 9.83 6.94
CA GLN A 61 11.20 11.23 7.24
C GLN A 61 10.12 11.94 8.08
N ALA A 62 8.84 11.68 7.80
CA ALA A 62 7.72 12.25 8.56
C ALA A 62 7.63 11.73 10.01
N LEU A 63 8.22 10.56 10.30
CA LEU A 63 8.25 9.96 11.64
C LEU A 63 9.50 10.34 12.45
N GLU A 64 10.50 10.96 11.81
CA GLU A 64 11.75 11.40 12.44
C GLU A 64 11.68 12.84 13.01
N HIS A 65 10.53 13.51 12.88
CA HIS A 65 10.23 14.85 13.41
C HIS A 65 9.33 14.79 14.65
#